data_AF-A0A950GBN5-F1
#
_entry.id   AF-A0A950GBN5-F1
#
_cell.length_a   1.000
_cell.length_b   1.000
_cell.length_c   1.000
_cell.angle_alpha   90.00
_cell.angle_beta   90.00
_cell.angle_gamma   90.00
#
_symmetry.space_group_name_H-M   'P 1'
#
loop_
_entity.id
_entity.type
_entity.pdbx_description
1 polymer ?
#
loop_
_entity_poly.entity_id
_entity_poly.type
_entity_poly.pdbx_seq_one_letter_code
_entity_poly.pdbx_strand_id
1 'polypeptide(L)'
;SQFCGFVLAVLGVAASRFTGVQLSFLIVPMLLSGVLFDVAFTLVRRAIERERLTEPHRGHLYQLAQRAGVPAHTVAAVHWGFAAFGGVCCLAFIEAPAWWKPEIALLPLLPQLSWVILVRQRADRAGIRVW
;
A
#
# COMPACT_ATOMS: atom_id res chain seq x y z
N SER A 1 6.34 7.23 13.04
CA SER A 1 6.10 6.05 12.18
C SER A 1 7.27 5.07 12.19
N GLN A 2 8.54 5.50 12.25
CA GLN A 2 9.73 4.63 12.21
C GLN A 2 9.72 3.52 13.28
N PHE A 3 9.35 3.83 14.53
CA PHE A 3 9.22 2.84 15.59
C PHE A 3 8.20 1.74 15.26
N CYS A 4 6.98 2.09 14.83
CA CYS A 4 5.97 1.09 14.46
C CYS A 4 6.41 0.22 13.28
N GLY A 5 7.07 0.81 12.29
CA GLY A 5 7.65 0.07 11.17
C GLY A 5 8.73 -0.92 11.62
N PHE A 6 9.60 -0.49 12.53
CA PHE A 6 10.60 -1.37 13.15
C PHE A 6 9.95 -2.50 13.94
N VAL A 7 8.96 -2.21 14.78
CA VAL A 7 8.21 -3.23 15.54
C VAL A 7 7.56 -4.25 14.59
N LEU A 8 6.90 -3.80 13.51
CA LEU A 8 6.30 -4.70 12.52
C LEU A 8 7.34 -5.56 11.81
N ALA A 9 8.51 -5.01 11.47
CA ALA A 9 9.61 -5.78 10.88
C ALA A 9 10.15 -6.84 11.86
N VAL A 10 10.37 -6.48 13.12
CA VAL A 10 10.80 -7.40 14.18
C VAL A 10 9.76 -8.50 14.39
N LEU A 11 8.47 -8.17 14.44
CA LEU A 11 7.39 -9.15 14.56
C LEU A 11 7.35 -10.09 13.35
N GLY A 12 7.53 -9.57 12.13
CA GLY A 12 7.60 -10.40 10.91
C GLY A 12 8.79 -11.38 10.91
N VAL A 13 9.97 -10.93 11.35
CA VAL A 13 11.16 -11.78 11.50
C VAL A 13 11.01 -12.78 12.65
N ALA A 14 10.39 -12.38 13.77
CA ALA A 14 10.10 -13.30 14.86
C ALA A 14 9.10 -14.37 14.42
N ALA A 15 8.08 -13.98 13.65
CA ALA A 15 7.07 -14.90 13.13
C ALA A 15 7.68 -15.96 12.19
N SER A 16 8.67 -15.60 11.37
CA SER A 16 9.31 -16.55 10.45
C SER A 16 10.14 -17.65 11.14
N ARG A 17 10.42 -17.50 12.45
CA ARG A 17 11.14 -18.50 13.25
C ARG A 17 10.23 -19.58 13.84
N PHE A 18 8.90 -19.45 13.75
CA PHE A 18 8.00 -20.50 14.18
C PHE A 18 8.02 -21.66 13.17
N THR A 19 8.65 -22.76 13.57
CA THR A 19 8.95 -23.96 12.78
C THR A 19 7.74 -24.71 12.22
N GLY A 20 6.52 -24.37 12.66
CA GLY A 20 5.27 -25.00 12.19
C GLY A 20 4.56 -24.27 11.04
N VAL A 21 4.97 -23.05 10.70
CA VAL A 21 4.36 -22.26 9.62
C VAL A 21 5.49 -21.79 8.70
N GLN A 22 5.60 -22.37 7.51
CA GLN A 22 6.40 -21.76 6.44
C GLN A 22 5.72 -20.43 6.06
N LEU A 23 6.06 -19.37 6.79
CA LEU A 23 5.61 -18.02 6.50
C LEU A 23 6.25 -17.62 5.17
N SER A 24 5.43 -17.61 4.12
CA SER A 24 5.86 -17.08 2.84
C SER A 24 6.30 -15.65 3.02
N PHE A 25 7.43 -15.29 2.39
CA PHE A 25 7.94 -13.93 2.34
C PHE A 25 6.87 -12.91 1.94
N LEU A 26 5.86 -13.32 1.16
CA LEU A 26 4.78 -12.47 0.65
C LEU A 26 3.76 -12.03 1.70
N ILE A 27 3.69 -12.67 2.87
CA ILE A 27 2.69 -12.32 3.91
C ILE A 27 2.91 -10.90 4.43
N VAL A 28 4.14 -10.52 4.76
CA VAL A 28 4.46 -9.18 5.28
C VAL A 28 4.20 -8.08 4.22
N PRO A 29 4.67 -8.21 2.96
CA PRO A 29 4.31 -7.30 1.87
C PRO A 29 2.81 -7.17 1.62
N MET A 30 2.03 -8.25 1.75
CA MET A 30 0.57 -8.19 1.58
C MET A 30 -0.10 -7.37 2.69
N LEU A 31 0.31 -7.56 3.95
CA LEU A 31 -0.17 -6.78 5.09
C LEU A 31 0.22 -5.30 4.98
N LEU A 32 1.44 -5.01 4.50
CA LEU A 32 1.96 -3.65 4.33
C LEU A 32 1.66 -3.04 2.96
N SER A 33 0.87 -3.73 2.13
CA SER A 33 0.69 -3.40 0.71
C SER A 33 0.23 -1.96 0.50
N GLY A 34 -0.68 -1.44 1.33
CA GLY A 34 -1.14 -0.05 1.21
C GLY A 34 -0.02 0.99 1.36
N VAL A 35 0.91 0.77 2.30
CA VAL A 35 2.05 1.67 2.52
C VAL A 35 3.12 1.47 1.45
N LEU A 36 3.42 0.22 1.11
CA LEU A 36 4.39 -0.11 0.06
C LEU A 36 3.95 0.46 -1.29
N PHE A 37 2.66 0.38 -1.60
CA PHE A 37 2.10 0.90 -2.82
C PHE A 37 2.15 2.42 -2.89
N ASP A 38 1.82 3.15 -1.81
CA ASP A 38 1.91 4.61 -1.79
C ASP A 38 3.35 5.11 -2.03
N VAL A 39 4.34 4.41 -1.47
CA VAL A 39 5.76 4.67 -1.75
C VAL A 39 6.13 4.32 -3.19
N ALA A 40 5.77 3.14 -3.68
CA ALA A 40 6.07 2.70 -5.03
C ALA A 40 5.44 3.62 -6.09
N PHE A 41 4.17 3.99 -5.90
CA PHE A 41 3.45 4.94 -6.75
C PHE A 41 4.20 6.28 -6.81
N THR A 42 4.62 6.79 -5.66
CA THR A 42 5.36 8.05 -5.57
C THR A 42 6.69 7.97 -6.33
N LEU A 43 7.45 6.89 -6.15
CA LEU A 43 8.73 6.68 -6.85
C LEU A 43 8.54 6.56 -8.37
N VAL A 44 7.56 5.77 -8.83
CA VAL A 44 7.26 5.60 -10.26
C VAL A 44 6.86 6.94 -10.89
N ARG A 45 6.00 7.71 -10.22
CA ARG A 45 5.60 9.04 -10.70
C ARG A 45 6.80 9.95 -10.89
N ARG A 46 7.67 10.04 -9.87
CA ARG A 46 8.86 10.91 -9.93
C ARG A 46 9.85 10.46 -11.01
N ALA A 47 9.99 9.16 -11.23
CA ALA A 47 10.79 8.63 -12.32
C ALA A 47 10.25 9.06 -13.70
N ILE A 48 8.93 9.09 -13.87
CA ILE A 48 8.27 9.57 -15.11
C ILE A 48 8.45 11.08 -15.28
N GLU A 49 8.31 11.85 -14.21
CA GLU A 49 8.47 13.31 -14.19
C GLU A 49 9.95 13.77 -14.21
N ARG A 50 10.89 12.81 -14.19
CA ARG A 50 12.36 13.03 -14.15
C ARG A 50 12.81 13.88 -12.96
N GLU A 51 12.08 13.84 -11.85
CA GLU A 51 12.48 14.48 -10.61
C GLU A 51 13.59 13.68 -9.91
N ARG A 52 14.39 14.37 -9.09
CA ARG A 52 15.42 13.72 -8.26
C ARG A 52 14.77 12.89 -7.16
N LEU A 53 14.83 11.56 -7.29
CA LEU A 53 14.28 10.61 -6.31
C LEU A 53 14.74 10.83 -4.87
N THR A 54 15.91 11.44 -4.67
CA THR A 54 16.52 11.70 -3.36
C THR A 54 16.10 13.01 -2.69
N GLU A 55 15.36 13.89 -3.38
CA GLU A 55 14.89 15.14 -2.77
C GLU A 55 13.65 14.91 -1.88
N PRO A 56 13.54 15.60 -0.73
CA PRO A 56 12.38 15.51 0.15
C PRO A 56 11.09 15.89 -0.58
N HIS A 57 10.09 15.02 -0.53
CA HIS A 57 8.85 15.16 -1.28
C HIS A 57 7.61 15.10 -0.36
N ARG A 58 6.57 15.84 -0.71
CA ARG A 58 5.30 15.98 0.05
C ARG A 58 4.07 15.92 -0.88
N GLY A 59 4.00 14.89 -1.70
CA GLY A 59 2.90 14.62 -2.63
C GLY A 59 2.54 13.14 -2.69
N HIS A 60 2.54 12.49 -1.52
CA HIS A 60 2.01 11.14 -1.38
C HIS A 60 0.54 11.11 -1.81
N LEU A 61 0.05 9.95 -2.25
CA LEU A 61 -1.29 9.82 -2.82
C LEU A 61 -2.37 10.27 -1.82
N TYR A 62 -2.16 10.02 -0.54
CA TYR A 62 -3.06 10.45 0.53
C TYR A 62 -3.09 11.99 0.72
N GLN A 63 -1.97 12.68 0.52
CA GLN A 63 -1.88 14.15 0.66
C GLN A 63 -2.58 14.83 -0.51
N LEU A 64 -2.38 14.28 -1.69
CA LEU A 64 -3.08 14.66 -2.90
C LEU A 64 -4.59 14.43 -2.79
N ALA A 65 -5.03 13.30 -2.24
CA ALA A 65 -6.45 13.06 -1.97
C ALA A 65 -7.05 14.15 -1.07
N GLN A 66 -6.32 14.58 -0.04
CA GLN A 66 -6.75 15.69 0.83
C GLN A 66 -6.80 17.03 0.09
N ARG A 67 -5.78 17.35 -0.72
CA ARG A 67 -5.79 18.57 -1.56
C ARG A 67 -6.95 18.57 -2.56
N ALA A 68 -7.31 17.40 -3.09
CA ALA A 68 -8.45 17.20 -3.98
C ALA A 68 -9.82 17.24 -3.26
N GLY A 69 -9.86 17.60 -1.97
CA GLY A 69 -11.08 17.78 -1.20
C GLY A 69 -11.60 16.54 -0.49
N VAL A 70 -10.86 15.42 -0.48
CA VAL A 70 -11.26 14.23 0.31
C VAL A 70 -10.94 14.48 1.79
N PRO A 71 -11.92 14.36 2.70
CA PRO A 71 -11.66 14.63 4.10
C PRO A 71 -10.74 13.56 4.71
N ALA A 72 -9.89 13.98 5.66
CA ALA A 72 -8.85 13.13 6.23
C ALA A 72 -9.37 11.82 6.86
N HIS A 73 -10.56 11.84 7.46
CA HIS A 73 -11.18 10.63 8.02
C HIS A 73 -11.54 9.60 6.95
N THR A 74 -11.99 10.03 5.77
CA THR A 74 -12.26 9.12 4.64
C THR A 74 -10.97 8.52 4.13
N VAL A 75 -9.91 9.34 4.00
CA VAL A 75 -8.58 8.84 3.60
C VAL A 75 -8.07 7.80 4.60
N ALA A 76 -8.19 8.06 5.90
CA ALA A 76 -7.82 7.11 6.96
C ALA A 76 -8.63 5.81 6.88
N ALA A 77 -9.96 5.91 6.75
CA ALA A 77 -10.84 4.75 6.63
C ALA A 77 -10.50 3.88 5.40
N VAL A 78 -10.16 4.49 4.27
CA VAL A 78 -9.71 3.77 3.07
C VAL A 78 -8.41 3.01 3.32
N HIS A 79 -7.43 3.63 4.00
CA HIS A 79 -6.15 2.98 4.30
C HIS A 79 -6.32 1.84 5.33
N TRP A 80 -7.22 2.00 6.31
CA TRP A 80 -7.62 0.88 7.19
C TRP A 80 -8.29 -0.24 6.39
N GLY A 81 -9.12 0.11 5.41
CA GLY A 81 -9.69 -0.84 4.47
C GLY A 81 -8.63 -1.63 3.70
N PHE A 82 -7.56 -0.97 3.22
CA PHE A 82 -6.44 -1.68 2.57
C PHE A 82 -5.73 -2.64 3.50
N ALA A 83 -5.48 -2.23 4.75
CA ALA A 83 -4.84 -3.10 5.74
C ALA A 83 -5.72 -4.32 6.08
N ALA A 84 -7.02 -4.10 6.29
CA ALA A 84 -7.97 -5.17 6.55
C ALA A 84 -8.09 -6.14 5.35
N PHE A 85 -8.18 -5.61 4.14
CA PHE A 85 -8.25 -6.41 2.92
C PHE A 85 -6.96 -7.21 2.69
N GLY A 86 -5.79 -6.60 2.94
CA GLY A 86 -4.50 -7.31 2.93
C GLY A 86 -4.47 -8.46 3.94
N GLY A 87 -5.00 -8.25 5.14
CA GLY A 87 -5.17 -9.30 6.15
C GLY A 87 -6.05 -10.46 5.70
N VAL A 88 -7.21 -10.16 5.08
CA VAL A 88 -8.08 -11.18 4.48
C VAL A 88 -7.36 -11.96 3.38
N CYS A 89 -6.61 -11.27 2.51
CA CYS A 89 -5.82 -11.92 1.47
C CYS A 89 -4.73 -12.83 2.07
N CYS A 90 -4.11 -12.44 3.19
CA CYS A 90 -3.14 -13.30 3.88
C CYS A 90 -3.79 -14.58 4.43
N LEU A 91 -4.98 -14.48 5.04
CA LEU A 91 -5.71 -15.65 5.51
C LEU A 91 -6.05 -16.59 4.34
N ALA A 92 -6.54 -16.03 3.23
CA ALA A 92 -6.81 -16.81 2.01
C ALA A 92 -5.53 -17.44 1.44
N PHE A 93 -4.40 -16.74 1.47
CA PHE A 93 -3.11 -17.22 0.95
C PHE A 93 -2.56 -18.42 1.72
N ILE A 94 -2.78 -18.47 3.04
CA ILE A 94 -2.32 -19.57 3.90
C ILE A 94 -3.01 -20.88 3.52
N GLU A 95 -4.32 -20.84 3.29
CA GLU A 95 -5.15 -22.01 2.96
C GLU A 95 -5.12 -22.38 1.46
N ALA A 96 -4.63 -21.48 0.60
CA ALA A 96 -4.70 -21.67 -0.85
C ALA A 96 -3.68 -22.71 -1.39
N PRO A 97 -4.05 -23.46 -2.46
CA PRO A 97 -3.10 -24.29 -3.19
C PRO A 97 -2.00 -23.45 -3.84
N ALA A 98 -0.82 -24.04 -4.04
CA ALA A 98 0.37 -23.32 -4.54
C ALA A 98 0.14 -22.52 -5.84
N TRP A 99 -0.72 -23.01 -6.75
CA TRP A 99 -1.01 -22.35 -8.02
C TRP A 99 -1.90 -21.12 -7.92
N TRP A 100 -2.66 -20.92 -6.81
CA TRP A 100 -3.52 -19.73 -6.60
C TRP A 100 -2.80 -18.64 -5.78
N LYS A 101 -1.65 -18.98 -5.19
CA LYS A 101 -0.89 -18.08 -4.33
C LYS A 101 -0.45 -16.78 -5.03
N PRO A 102 0.04 -16.81 -6.29
CA PRO A 102 0.40 -15.58 -7.01
C PRO A 102 -0.78 -14.63 -7.20
N GLU A 103 -1.95 -15.14 -7.57
CA GLU A 103 -3.16 -14.37 -7.85
C GLU A 103 -3.67 -13.71 -6.56
N ILE A 104 -3.70 -14.47 -5.45
CA ILE A 104 -4.09 -13.95 -4.14
C ILE A 104 -3.10 -12.89 -3.65
N ALA A 105 -1.79 -13.07 -3.91
CA ALA A 105 -0.78 -12.09 -3.53
C ALA A 105 -0.90 -10.76 -4.29
N LEU A 106 -1.44 -10.78 -5.52
CA LEU A 106 -1.67 -9.58 -6.33
C LEU A 106 -3.00 -8.89 -6.04
N LEU A 107 -3.96 -9.60 -5.44
CA LEU A 107 -5.31 -9.09 -5.16
C LEU A 107 -5.34 -7.76 -4.38
N PRO A 108 -4.47 -7.50 -3.37
CA PRO A 108 -4.43 -6.23 -2.66
C PRO A 108 -4.14 -5.01 -3.55
N LEU A 109 -3.57 -5.19 -4.74
CA LEU A 109 -3.27 -4.11 -5.67
C LEU A 109 -4.54 -3.54 -6.31
N LEU A 110 -5.61 -4.34 -6.47
CA LEU A 110 -6.85 -3.89 -7.12
C LEU A 110 -7.52 -2.69 -6.42
N PRO A 111 -7.78 -2.71 -5.10
CA PRO A 111 -8.35 -1.55 -4.42
C PRO A 111 -7.41 -0.35 -4.41
N GLN A 112 -6.09 -0.57 -4.42
CA GLN A 112 -5.08 0.49 -4.46
C GLN A 112 -5.04 1.20 -5.82
N LEU A 113 -5.07 0.45 -6.92
CA LEU A 113 -5.17 0.98 -8.28
C LEU A 113 -6.48 1.75 -8.47
N SER A 114 -7.59 1.22 -7.97
CA SER A 114 -8.90 1.89 -7.99
C SER A 114 -8.84 3.22 -7.24
N TRP A 115 -8.18 3.25 -6.09
CA TRP A 115 -7.98 4.46 -5.31
C TRP A 115 -7.12 5.51 -6.03
N VAL A 116 -6.04 5.12 -6.69
CA VAL A 116 -5.23 6.03 -7.53
C VAL A 116 -6.10 6.68 -8.60
N ILE A 117 -6.90 5.90 -9.31
CA ILE A 117 -7.77 6.40 -10.39
C ILE A 117 -8.77 7.42 -9.81
N LEU A 118 -9.42 7.10 -8.69
CA LEU A 118 -10.38 7.99 -8.04
C LEU A 118 -9.74 9.30 -7.55
N VAL A 119 -8.59 9.22 -6.90
CA VAL A 119 -7.85 10.39 -6.42
C VAL A 119 -7.40 11.23 -7.60
N ARG A 120 -6.90 10.61 -8.67
CA ARG A 120 -6.47 11.31 -9.89
C ARG A 120 -7.63 12.05 -10.55
N GLN A 121 -8.75 11.37 -10.79
CA GLN A 121 -9.94 11.99 -11.37
C GLN A 121 -10.45 13.17 -10.54
N ARG A 122 -10.38 13.08 -9.20
CA ARG A 122 -10.76 14.19 -8.32
C ARG A 122 -9.79 15.36 -8.40
N ALA A 123 -8.48 15.09 -8.38
CA ALA A 123 -7.47 16.14 -8.48
C ALA A 123 -7.51 16.84 -9.86
N ASP A 124 -7.76 16.11 -10.95
CA ASP A 124 -7.98 16.68 -12.28
C ASP A 124 -9.21 17.62 -12.28
N ARG A 125 -10.33 17.20 -11.68
CA ARG A 125 -11.54 18.05 -11.54
C ARG A 125 -11.31 19.27 -10.65
N ALA A 126 -10.44 19.16 -9.65
CA ALA A 126 -10.05 20.26 -8.78
C ALA A 126 -8.98 21.19 -9.41
N GLY A 127 -8.52 20.91 -10.63
CA GLY A 127 -7.50 21.70 -11.31
C GLY A 127 -6.08 21.57 -10.73
N ILE A 128 -5.82 20.53 -9.94
CA ILE A 128 -4.52 20.28 -9.31
C ILE A 128 -3.59 19.70 -10.37
N ARG A 129 -2.73 20.55 -10.94
CA ARG A 129 -1.76 20.15 -11.97
C ARG A 129 -0.38 19.77 -11.43
N VAL A 130 -0.10 20.12 -10.17
CA VAL A 130 1.19 19.88 -9.51
C VAL A 130 0.96 18.93 -8.34
N TRP A 131 1.57 17.75 -8.43
CA TRP A 131 1.33 16.62 -7.55
C TRP A 131 2.51 16.46 -6.59
#